data_AF-A0A7M7PCC1-F1
#
_entry.id   AF-A0A7M7PCC1-F1
#
_cell.length_a   1.000
_cell.length_b   1.000
_cell.length_c   1.000
_cell.angle_alpha   90.00
_cell.angle_beta   90.00
_cell.angle_gamma   90.00
#
_symmetry.space_group_name_H-M   'P 1'
#
loop_
_entity.id
_entity.type
_entity.pdbx_description
1 polymer ?
#
loop_
_entity_poly.entity_id
_entity_poly.type
_entity_poly.pdbx_seq_one_letter_code
_entity_poly.pdbx_strand_id
1 'polypeptide(L)'
;MATTMKLVISLCVVAISCLAVSDAFLMSVNDHLIKSCSGFAEKKRGEGYRCNSEVIDHVHDYAEQFDIAGYDGDLVENYLDMANGGGMCYMEGAALRVVKGECAAMELACNDVEPKVIDFCSKLKKAQAAATTATPTTTDTPTEAPEKPEVEVPTVGGRAHAFQ
;
A
#
# COMPACT_ATOMS: atom_id res chain seq x y z
N MET A 1 38.34 17.87 -29.53
CA MET A 1 37.96 16.53 -29.01
C MET A 1 36.87 16.76 -27.97
N ALA A 2 35.62 16.34 -28.18
CA ALA A 2 34.48 16.86 -27.40
C ALA A 2 33.25 15.93 -27.34
N THR A 3 33.46 14.61 -27.22
CA THR A 3 32.37 13.60 -27.34
C THR A 3 32.25 12.63 -26.17
N THR A 4 33.17 12.62 -25.21
CA THR A 4 33.23 11.61 -24.13
C THR A 4 32.30 11.87 -22.94
N MET A 5 31.97 13.14 -22.63
CA MET A 5 31.22 13.48 -21.41
C MET A 5 29.74 13.05 -21.38
N LYS A 6 29.12 12.69 -22.52
CA LYS A 6 27.69 12.35 -22.57
C LYS A 6 27.36 10.90 -22.19
N LEU A 7 28.35 9.98 -22.20
CA LEU A 7 28.10 8.56 -21.95
C LEU A 7 27.93 8.20 -20.46
N VAL A 8 28.55 8.96 -19.55
CA VAL A 8 28.55 8.62 -18.10
C VAL A 8 27.16 8.82 -17.48
N ILE A 9 26.46 9.90 -17.83
CA ILE A 9 25.14 10.24 -17.27
C ILE A 9 24.10 9.16 -17.59
N SER A 10 24.14 8.61 -18.81
CA SER A 10 23.22 7.56 -19.26
C SER A 10 23.33 6.28 -18.41
N LEU A 11 24.54 5.93 -17.98
CA LEU A 11 24.79 4.71 -17.20
C LEU A 11 24.18 4.79 -15.79
N CYS A 12 24.22 5.98 -15.16
CA CYS A 12 23.65 6.19 -13.83
C CYS A 12 22.13 6.04 -13.80
N VAL A 13 21.42 6.49 -14.85
CA VAL A 13 19.94 6.39 -14.91
C VAL A 13 19.49 4.92 -14.98
N VAL A 14 20.22 4.08 -15.72
CA VAL A 14 19.93 2.64 -15.80
C VAL A 14 20.22 1.92 -14.47
N ALA A 15 21.32 2.27 -13.79
CA ALA A 15 21.62 1.70 -12.47
C ALA A 15 20.56 2.05 -11.41
N ILE A 16 20.02 3.27 -11.45
CA ILE A 16 18.97 3.73 -10.53
C ILE A 16 17.63 3.02 -10.83
N SER A 17 17.27 2.80 -12.10
CA SER A 17 16.03 2.08 -12.43
C SER A 17 16.11 0.58 -12.15
N CYS A 18 17.28 -0.06 -12.24
CA CYS A 18 17.44 -1.46 -11.81
C CYS A 18 17.14 -1.68 -10.32
N LEU A 19 17.48 -0.72 -9.45
CA LEU A 19 17.21 -0.79 -8.01
C LEU A 19 15.73 -0.56 -7.62
N ALA A 20 14.90 -0.10 -8.56
CA ALA A 20 13.48 0.19 -8.33
C ALA A 20 12.52 -0.94 -8.77
N VAL A 21 13.04 -2.03 -9.35
CA VAL A 21 12.25 -3.10 -10.00
C VAL A 21 12.45 -4.48 -9.33
N SER A 22 13.35 -4.60 -8.34
CA SER A 22 13.66 -5.89 -7.70
C SER A 22 12.54 -6.50 -6.84
N ASP A 23 11.55 -5.71 -6.41
CA ASP A 23 10.35 -6.20 -5.68
C ASP A 23 9.22 -6.67 -6.62
N ALA A 24 9.38 -6.57 -7.95
CA ALA A 24 8.27 -6.72 -8.91
C ALA A 24 7.89 -8.17 -9.28
N PHE A 25 8.34 -9.19 -8.54
CA PHE A 25 8.07 -10.61 -8.87
C PHE A 25 7.80 -11.54 -7.68
N LEU A 26 7.63 -11.00 -6.46
CA LEU A 26 6.98 -11.72 -5.37
C LEU A 26 5.60 -11.11 -5.16
N MET A 27 4.56 -11.93 -5.33
CA MET A 27 3.21 -11.52 -4.94
C MET A 27 3.20 -11.19 -3.44
N SER A 28 2.51 -10.12 -3.07
CA SER A 28 2.42 -9.74 -1.65
C SER A 28 1.65 -10.82 -0.88
N VAL A 29 1.93 -10.97 0.42
CA VAL A 29 1.15 -11.82 1.35
C VAL A 29 -0.34 -11.63 1.13
N ASN A 30 -0.76 -10.38 1.04
CA ASN A 30 -2.15 -9.98 0.86
C ASN A 30 -2.76 -10.41 -0.49
N ASP A 31 -1.95 -10.55 -1.55
CA ASP A 31 -2.43 -11.01 -2.87
C ASP A 31 -2.63 -12.54 -2.90
N HIS A 32 -1.82 -13.30 -2.15
CA HIS A 32 -2.11 -14.71 -1.89
C HIS A 32 -3.40 -14.86 -1.08
N LEU A 33 -3.50 -14.20 0.09
CA LEU A 33 -4.70 -14.30 0.94
C LEU A 33 -5.98 -13.85 0.23
N ILE A 34 -5.93 -12.80 -0.61
CA ILE A 34 -7.08 -12.35 -1.42
C ILE A 34 -7.52 -13.42 -2.44
N LYS A 35 -6.58 -14.13 -3.07
CA LYS A 35 -6.90 -15.18 -4.06
C LYS A 35 -7.60 -16.39 -3.43
N SER A 36 -7.32 -16.69 -2.16
CA SER A 36 -8.01 -17.76 -1.42
C SER A 36 -9.41 -17.37 -0.90
N CYS A 37 -9.82 -16.10 -1.01
CA CYS A 37 -11.07 -15.60 -0.41
C CYS A 37 -12.34 -16.25 -0.98
N SER A 38 -12.33 -16.73 -2.22
CA SER A 38 -13.47 -17.44 -2.83
C SER A 38 -13.73 -18.78 -2.12
N GLY A 39 -12.71 -19.63 -2.00
CA GLY A 39 -12.79 -20.91 -1.27
C GLY A 39 -13.12 -20.69 0.21
N PHE A 40 -12.49 -19.69 0.84
CA PHE A 40 -12.82 -19.27 2.20
C PHE A 40 -14.32 -18.93 2.35
N ALA A 41 -14.86 -18.05 1.51
CA ALA A 41 -16.25 -17.63 1.57
C ALA A 41 -17.24 -18.76 1.20
N GLU A 42 -16.83 -19.73 0.39
CA GLU A 42 -17.64 -20.90 0.04
C GLU A 42 -17.75 -21.88 1.22
N LYS A 43 -16.64 -22.43 1.71
CA LYS A 43 -16.65 -23.38 2.83
C LYS A 43 -17.16 -22.72 4.12
N LYS A 44 -16.79 -21.47 4.42
CA LYS A 44 -17.35 -20.72 5.56
C LYS A 44 -18.88 -20.58 5.50
N ARG A 45 -19.48 -20.47 4.30
CA ARG A 45 -20.94 -20.46 4.14
C ARG A 45 -21.56 -21.82 4.45
N GLY A 46 -20.89 -22.91 4.06
CA GLY A 46 -21.25 -24.28 4.46
C GLY A 46 -21.19 -24.48 5.98
N GLU A 47 -20.12 -24.00 6.62
CA GLU A 47 -19.88 -24.05 8.07
C GLU A 47 -20.71 -23.04 8.89
N GLY A 48 -21.86 -22.59 8.36
CA GLY A 48 -22.79 -21.71 9.08
C GLY A 48 -22.24 -20.31 9.36
N TYR A 49 -21.44 -19.76 8.45
CA TYR A 49 -20.75 -18.46 8.54
C TYR A 49 -19.66 -18.35 9.61
N ARG A 50 -19.19 -19.49 10.17
CA ARG A 50 -18.14 -19.52 11.18
C ARG A 50 -16.83 -20.00 10.55
N CYS A 51 -15.71 -19.37 10.88
CA CYS A 51 -14.41 -19.96 10.59
C CYS A 51 -14.08 -21.04 11.62
N ASN A 52 -13.60 -22.19 11.15
CA ASN A 52 -13.12 -23.33 11.93
C ASN A 52 -11.92 -23.94 11.18
N SER A 53 -11.31 -25.02 11.70
CA SER A 53 -10.17 -25.67 11.00
C SER A 53 -10.55 -26.14 9.60
N GLU A 54 -11.72 -26.76 9.40
CA GLU A 54 -12.14 -27.23 8.08
C GLU A 54 -12.32 -26.10 7.04
N VAL A 55 -12.53 -24.84 7.47
CA VAL A 55 -12.52 -23.67 6.59
C VAL A 55 -11.10 -23.30 6.16
N ILE A 56 -10.11 -23.50 7.03
CA ILE A 56 -8.68 -23.23 6.76
C ILE A 56 -8.06 -24.37 5.95
N ASP A 57 -8.32 -25.62 6.33
CA ASP A 57 -7.94 -26.82 5.58
C ASP A 57 -8.44 -26.70 4.13
N HIS A 58 -9.70 -26.31 3.93
CA HIS A 58 -10.24 -26.07 2.60
C HIS A 58 -9.63 -24.85 1.88
N VAL A 59 -9.13 -23.83 2.60
CA VAL A 59 -8.38 -22.72 1.99
C VAL A 59 -7.05 -23.20 1.43
N HIS A 60 -6.42 -24.21 2.03
CA HIS A 60 -5.22 -24.86 1.50
C HIS A 60 -5.57 -25.78 0.32
N ASP A 61 -6.56 -26.67 0.45
CA ASP A 61 -7.06 -27.54 -0.64
C ASP A 61 -7.47 -26.74 -1.89
N TYR A 62 -8.20 -25.63 -1.68
CA TYR A 62 -8.63 -24.71 -2.74
C TYR A 62 -7.44 -23.99 -3.36
N ALA A 63 -6.34 -23.80 -2.62
CA ALA A 63 -5.13 -23.21 -3.17
C ALA A 63 -4.41 -24.15 -4.14
N GLU A 64 -4.29 -25.44 -3.80
CA GLU A 64 -3.69 -26.46 -4.67
C GLU A 64 -4.53 -26.77 -5.91
N GLN A 65 -5.87 -26.66 -5.82
CA GLN A 65 -6.78 -27.09 -6.88
C GLN A 65 -6.73 -26.23 -8.17
N PHE A 66 -6.22 -25.00 -8.10
CA PHE A 66 -6.22 -24.07 -9.24
C PHE A 66 -4.81 -23.54 -9.56
N ASP A 67 -4.28 -23.92 -10.73
CA ASP A 67 -3.05 -23.37 -11.32
C ASP A 67 -3.26 -21.90 -11.75
N ILE A 68 -3.24 -21.01 -10.77
CA ILE A 68 -3.38 -19.55 -10.92
C ILE A 68 -1.97 -18.96 -10.95
N ALA A 69 -1.59 -18.33 -12.06
CA ALA A 69 -0.24 -17.83 -12.25
C ALA A 69 0.25 -16.92 -11.10
N GLY A 70 1.36 -17.32 -10.47
CA GLY A 70 2.03 -16.64 -9.36
C GLY A 70 1.44 -16.96 -7.97
N TYR A 71 0.31 -17.63 -7.90
CA TYR A 71 -0.31 -18.10 -6.66
C TYR A 71 0.22 -19.49 -6.28
N ASP A 72 0.20 -19.78 -4.98
CA ASP A 72 0.97 -20.85 -4.34
C ASP A 72 0.28 -21.18 -3.00
N GLY A 73 -0.03 -22.46 -2.78
CA GLY A 73 -0.73 -22.96 -1.59
C GLY A 73 0.16 -23.06 -0.36
N ASP A 74 1.39 -23.58 -0.52
CA ASP A 74 2.41 -23.62 0.53
C ASP A 74 2.63 -22.22 1.11
N LEU A 75 2.66 -21.18 0.27
CA LEU A 75 2.77 -19.80 0.73
C LEU A 75 1.55 -19.32 1.51
N VAL A 76 0.33 -19.70 1.14
CA VAL A 76 -0.90 -19.38 1.91
C VAL A 76 -0.84 -20.04 3.29
N GLU A 77 -0.53 -21.34 3.36
CA GLU A 77 -0.37 -22.06 4.63
C GLU A 77 0.69 -21.39 5.51
N ASN A 78 1.88 -21.12 4.98
CA ASN A 78 2.95 -20.45 5.72
C ASN A 78 2.54 -19.05 6.24
N TYR A 79 1.75 -18.27 5.48
CA TYR A 79 1.25 -16.96 5.93
C TYR A 79 0.20 -17.07 7.04
N LEU A 80 -0.65 -18.10 6.98
CA LEU A 80 -1.67 -18.37 7.99
C LEU A 80 -1.05 -18.93 9.28
N ASP A 81 -0.07 -19.82 9.18
CA ASP A 81 0.70 -20.36 10.31
C ASP A 81 1.50 -19.24 11.02
N MET A 82 2.11 -18.33 10.24
CA MET A 82 2.72 -17.10 10.80
C MET A 82 1.69 -16.14 11.42
N ALA A 83 0.44 -16.12 10.95
CA ALA A 83 -0.62 -15.37 11.62
C ALA A 83 -1.05 -16.06 12.92
N ASN A 84 -1.07 -17.39 12.99
CA ASN A 84 -1.28 -18.15 14.23
C ASN A 84 -0.19 -17.83 15.27
N GLY A 85 1.08 -17.80 14.84
CA GLY A 85 2.24 -17.38 15.63
C GLY A 85 2.32 -15.89 15.97
N GLY A 86 1.50 -15.01 15.36
CA GLY A 86 1.51 -13.57 15.60
C GLY A 86 2.66 -12.79 14.92
N GLY A 87 3.24 -13.35 13.85
CA GLY A 87 4.25 -12.69 13.00
C GLY A 87 3.68 -11.73 11.96
N MET A 88 2.36 -11.78 11.74
CA MET A 88 1.63 -11.01 10.73
C MET A 88 0.89 -9.83 11.36
N CYS A 89 0.83 -8.72 10.63
CA CYS A 89 0.23 -7.47 11.09
C CYS A 89 -0.60 -6.80 9.99
N TYR A 90 -1.47 -5.87 10.40
CA TYR A 90 -2.10 -4.87 9.54
C TYR A 90 -1.96 -3.46 10.15
N MET A 91 -2.24 -2.43 9.35
CA MET A 91 -2.28 -1.04 9.81
C MET A 91 -3.72 -0.59 10.05
N GLU A 92 -3.96 0.04 11.20
CA GLU A 92 -5.22 0.67 11.58
C GLU A 92 -4.98 2.17 11.80
N GLY A 93 -5.12 2.96 10.73
CA GLY A 93 -4.64 4.33 10.69
C GLY A 93 -3.12 4.38 10.92
N ALA A 94 -2.70 5.04 12.01
CA ALA A 94 -1.29 5.10 12.41
C ALA A 94 -0.85 3.93 13.32
N ALA A 95 -1.77 3.09 13.81
CA ALA A 95 -1.46 1.98 14.72
C ALA A 95 -1.12 0.69 13.95
N LEU A 96 -0.06 0.00 14.36
CA LEU A 96 0.22 -1.36 13.90
C LEU A 96 -0.53 -2.35 14.79
N ARG A 97 -1.31 -3.25 14.18
CA ARG A 97 -2.07 -4.30 14.86
C ARG A 97 -1.51 -5.67 14.48
N VAL A 98 -1.31 -6.53 15.48
CA VAL A 98 -0.90 -7.94 15.25
C VAL A 98 -2.15 -8.76 14.93
N VAL A 99 -2.09 -9.54 13.86
CA VAL A 99 -3.08 -10.57 13.54
C VAL A 99 -2.75 -11.82 14.35
N LYS A 100 -3.74 -12.50 14.92
CA LYS A 100 -3.52 -13.76 15.64
C LYS A 100 -4.56 -14.83 15.29
N GLY A 101 -4.08 -15.94 14.72
CA GLY A 101 -4.88 -17.09 14.24
C GLY A 101 -5.18 -17.02 12.74
N GLU A 102 -5.26 -18.17 12.07
CA GLU A 102 -5.47 -18.26 10.61
C GLU A 102 -6.82 -17.64 10.23
N CYS A 103 -7.87 -18.00 10.97
CA CYS A 103 -9.21 -17.43 10.82
C CYS A 103 -9.21 -15.90 10.92
N ALA A 104 -8.44 -15.31 11.84
CA ALA A 104 -8.37 -13.85 11.98
C ALA A 104 -7.66 -13.20 10.79
N ALA A 105 -6.69 -13.87 10.17
CA ALA A 105 -6.07 -13.38 8.94
C ALA A 105 -7.07 -13.41 7.77
N MET A 106 -7.74 -14.53 7.54
CA MET A 106 -8.73 -14.64 6.46
C MET A 106 -9.94 -13.73 6.66
N GLU A 107 -10.44 -13.55 7.89
CA GLU A 107 -11.56 -12.62 8.17
C GLU A 107 -11.21 -11.14 8.02
N LEU A 108 -9.91 -10.78 8.11
CA LEU A 108 -9.43 -9.42 7.89
C LEU A 108 -9.06 -9.16 6.41
N ALA A 109 -8.45 -10.13 5.72
CA ALA A 109 -8.11 -10.02 4.31
C ALA A 109 -9.35 -10.12 3.41
N CYS A 110 -10.26 -11.05 3.69
CA CYS A 110 -11.48 -11.34 2.92
C CYS A 110 -12.71 -10.59 3.44
N ASN A 111 -12.54 -9.38 4.00
CA ASN A 111 -13.67 -8.59 4.48
C ASN A 111 -14.36 -7.86 3.32
N ASP A 112 -15.62 -8.18 3.04
CA ASP A 112 -16.38 -7.59 1.91
C ASP A 112 -16.57 -6.05 2.00
N VAL A 113 -16.39 -5.45 3.19
CA VAL A 113 -16.68 -4.03 3.46
C VAL A 113 -15.42 -3.21 3.68
N GLU A 114 -14.45 -3.71 4.44
CA GLU A 114 -13.19 -3.02 4.73
C GLU A 114 -12.01 -4.01 4.83
N PRO A 115 -11.55 -4.57 3.69
CA PRO A 115 -10.45 -5.53 3.68
C PRO A 115 -9.15 -4.87 4.14
N LYS A 116 -8.47 -5.51 5.10
CA LYS A 116 -7.21 -5.00 5.68
C LYS A 116 -6.03 -5.62 4.95
N VAL A 117 -5.06 -4.78 4.59
CA VAL A 117 -3.79 -5.26 4.01
C VAL A 117 -2.96 -5.92 5.10
N ILE A 118 -2.77 -7.23 5.00
CA ILE A 118 -1.94 -8.03 5.91
C ILE A 118 -0.57 -8.28 5.30
N ASP A 119 0.49 -8.05 6.08
CA ASP A 119 1.87 -8.31 5.71
C ASP A 119 2.71 -8.61 6.96
N PHE A 120 3.98 -9.01 6.78
CA PHE A 120 4.90 -9.27 7.89
C PHE A 120 5.02 -8.04 8.81
N CYS A 121 4.89 -8.23 10.13
CA CYS A 121 5.05 -7.15 11.11
C CYS A 121 6.40 -6.41 10.99
N SER A 122 7.44 -7.07 10.47
CA SER A 122 8.77 -6.49 10.24
C SER A 122 8.82 -5.55 9.02
N LYS A 123 8.03 -5.80 7.97
CA LYS A 123 7.91 -4.90 6.80
C LYS A 123 7.08 -3.67 7.15
N LEU A 124 5.91 -3.84 7.75
CA LEU A 124 5.03 -2.73 8.11
C LEU A 124 5.70 -1.74 9.09
N LYS A 125 6.47 -2.24 10.08
CA LYS A 125 7.28 -1.37 10.97
C LYS A 125 8.32 -0.53 10.20
N LYS A 126 8.98 -1.09 9.18
CA LYS A 126 9.93 -0.34 8.34
C LYS A 126 9.21 0.71 7.50
N ALA A 127 8.08 0.38 6.89
CA ALA A 127 7.27 1.31 6.11
C ALA A 127 6.76 2.49 6.97
N GLN A 128 6.26 2.22 8.17
CA GLN A 128 5.82 3.22 9.14
C GLN A 128 6.97 4.17 9.55
N ALA A 129 8.17 3.64 9.82
CA ALA A 129 9.34 4.45 10.16
C ALA A 129 9.80 5.33 8.97
N ALA A 130 9.81 4.79 7.76
CA ALA A 130 10.13 5.54 6.54
C ALA A 130 9.16 6.70 6.30
N ALA A 131 7.84 6.44 6.38
CA ALA A 131 6.81 7.47 6.26
C ALA A 131 6.95 8.57 7.33
N THR A 132 7.34 8.22 8.55
CA THR A 132 7.58 9.18 9.65
C THR A 132 8.84 10.04 9.44
N THR A 133 9.79 9.57 8.63
CA THR A 133 11.05 10.30 8.33
C THR A 133 10.87 11.28 7.17
N ALA A 134 9.82 11.12 6.37
CA ALA A 134 9.47 11.97 5.23
C ALA A 134 8.73 13.26 5.62
N THR A 135 9.25 14.00 6.61
CA THR A 135 8.76 15.35 6.93
C THR A 135 8.90 16.24 5.69
N PRO A 136 7.83 16.91 5.22
CA PRO A 136 7.95 17.82 4.09
C PRO A 136 8.81 19.02 4.48
N THR A 137 9.81 19.33 3.65
CA THR A 137 10.53 20.60 3.75
C THR A 137 9.54 21.73 3.42
N THR A 138 8.98 22.36 4.44
CA THR A 138 8.31 23.65 4.29
C THR A 138 9.36 24.68 3.92
N THR A 139 9.42 25.03 2.64
CA THR A 139 10.13 26.23 2.20
C THR A 139 9.37 27.44 2.72
N ASP A 140 9.70 27.85 3.95
CA ASP A 140 9.33 29.15 4.49
C ASP A 140 10.00 30.23 3.64
N THR A 141 9.29 30.69 2.61
CA THR A 141 9.68 31.88 1.83
C THR A 141 9.55 33.09 2.75
N PRO A 142 10.64 33.80 3.10
CA PRO A 142 10.54 34.97 3.95
C PRO A 142 9.75 36.08 3.24
N THR A 143 8.86 36.76 3.96
CA THR A 143 8.19 37.95 3.46
C THR A 143 9.17 39.11 3.35
N GLU A 144 9.44 39.57 2.14
CA GLU A 144 10.17 40.82 1.89
C GLU A 144 9.37 41.77 1.00
N ALA A 145 9.14 42.97 1.52
CA ALA A 145 8.68 44.18 0.84
C ALA A 145 9.46 45.32 1.51
N PRO A 146 9.90 46.38 0.79
CA PRO A 146 9.11 47.17 -0.17
C PRO A 146 9.72 47.09 -1.61
N GLU A 147 9.53 47.96 -2.61
CA GLU A 147 9.28 49.42 -2.66
C GLU A 147 8.59 49.88 -3.97
N LYS A 148 8.35 51.20 -4.11
CA LYS A 148 7.39 51.83 -5.07
C LYS A 148 8.01 52.99 -5.86
N PRO A 149 7.76 53.08 -7.18
CA PRO A 149 7.07 54.24 -7.76
C PRO A 149 5.96 53.82 -8.77
N GLU A 150 4.80 54.48 -8.91
CA GLU A 150 4.55 55.80 -9.58
C GLU A 150 5.12 55.83 -11.02
N VAL A 151 4.41 56.12 -12.13
CA VAL A 151 3.29 57.05 -12.52
C VAL A 151 2.46 56.33 -13.65
N GLU A 152 1.21 56.58 -14.11
CA GLU A 152 0.28 57.73 -14.22
C GLU A 152 -1.23 57.30 -14.13
N VAL A 153 -2.19 58.13 -14.59
CA VAL A 153 -3.66 57.91 -14.67
C VAL A 153 -4.24 58.60 -15.93
N PRO A 154 -4.99 57.89 -16.81
CA PRO A 154 -6.43 58.19 -16.99
C PRO A 154 -7.31 56.95 -17.30
N THR A 155 -8.53 56.70 -16.78
CA THR A 155 -9.79 57.47 -16.58
C THR A 155 -10.92 56.88 -17.47
N VAL A 156 -12.17 56.92 -16.96
CA VAL A 156 -13.51 56.74 -17.60
C VAL A 156 -14.30 55.47 -17.21
N GLY A 157 -15.34 55.68 -16.39
CA GLY A 157 -16.60 54.91 -16.37
C GLY A 157 -16.63 53.56 -15.62
N GLY A 158 -17.67 53.22 -14.85
CA GLY A 158 -18.78 54.05 -14.38
C GLY A 158 -20.01 53.25 -13.92
N ARG A 159 -20.86 53.92 -13.11
CA ARG A 159 -22.23 53.52 -12.71
C ARG A 159 -22.34 52.36 -11.69
N ALA A 160 -23.08 52.60 -10.60
CA ALA A 160 -23.40 51.63 -9.56
C ALA A 160 -24.81 51.05 -9.74
N HIS A 161 -25.07 49.87 -9.15
CA HIS A 161 -26.36 49.40 -8.61
C HIS A 161 -26.04 48.28 -7.60
N ALA A 162 -26.45 48.39 -6.32
CA ALA A 162 -27.73 47.93 -5.76
C ALA A 162 -27.83 46.38 -5.77
N PHE A 163 -27.63 45.63 -4.68
CA PHE A 163 -28.35 45.60 -3.37
C PHE A 163 -29.76 44.95 -3.44
N GLN A 164 -29.77 43.62 -3.63
CA GLN A 164 -30.63 42.64 -2.94
C GLN A 164 -30.08 41.22 -3.15
#